data_AF-A0A2N2W0X2-F1
#
_entry.id   AF-A0A2N2W0X2-F1
#
_cell.length_a   1.000
_cell.length_b   1.000
_cell.length_c   1.000
_cell.angle_alpha   90.00
_cell.angle_beta   90.00
_cell.angle_gamma   90.00
#
_symmetry.space_group_name_H-M   'P 1'
#
loop_
_entity.id
_entity.type
_entity.pdbx_description
1 polymer ?
#
loop_
_entity_poly.entity_id
_entity_poly.type
_entity_poly.pdbx_seq_one_letter_code
_entity_poly.pdbx_strand_id
1 'polypeptide(L)'
;MDEPEENNSFRDRVSTIAEDGKRLWVYPKRPKGRLFNYRVLVSYALLLIFFTLPFIKVNGEPLLLFNFLERKFIVFGVMFFPQDFYLFVLSMIAFIVFVVLFTVIFGRIFCGWICPQTIFMEFVFRQIEYLIEG
;
A
#
# COMPACT_ATOMS: atom_id res chain seq x y z
N MET A 1 -24.03 -37.51 -41.22
CA MET A 1 -24.19 -36.07 -40.93
C MET A 1 -23.12 -35.77 -39.90
N ASP A 2 -21.94 -35.41 -40.40
CA ASP A 2 -20.79 -35.00 -39.59
C ASP A 2 -21.02 -33.56 -39.12
N GLU A 3 -21.20 -33.36 -37.82
CA GLU A 3 -21.14 -32.04 -37.19
C GLU A 3 -19.68 -31.77 -36.77
N PRO A 4 -19.11 -30.61 -37.13
CA PRO A 4 -17.77 -30.24 -36.65
C PRO A 4 -17.88 -29.81 -35.18
N GLU A 5 -17.48 -30.68 -34.25
CA GLU A 5 -17.20 -30.30 -32.86
C GLU A 5 -15.87 -29.54 -32.79
N GLU A 6 -15.89 -28.29 -33.23
CA GLU A 6 -14.81 -27.35 -32.96
C GLU A 6 -15.44 -26.07 -32.42
N ASN A 7 -14.86 -25.55 -31.33
CA ASN A 7 -15.08 -24.19 -30.80
C ASN A 7 -16.11 -23.92 -29.68
N ASN A 8 -16.34 -24.83 -28.72
CA ASN A 8 -16.97 -24.46 -27.43
C ASN A 8 -16.20 -24.86 -26.16
N SER A 9 -15.08 -25.58 -26.30
CA SER A 9 -14.34 -26.12 -25.15
C SER A 9 -13.82 -25.06 -24.18
N PHE A 10 -13.50 -23.83 -24.62
CA PHE A 10 -12.95 -22.79 -23.73
C PHE A 10 -13.93 -22.32 -22.64
N ARG A 11 -15.26 -22.46 -22.85
CA ARG A 11 -16.28 -22.00 -21.90
C ARG A 11 -16.64 -23.05 -20.84
N ASP A 12 -16.32 -24.31 -21.09
CA ASP A 12 -16.71 -25.45 -20.25
C ASP A 12 -15.59 -25.94 -19.31
N ARG A 13 -14.41 -25.31 -19.35
CA ARG A 13 -13.29 -25.68 -18.46
C ARG A 13 -13.10 -24.62 -17.38
N VAL A 14 -12.86 -25.10 -16.16
CA VAL A 14 -12.41 -24.23 -15.06
C VAL A 14 -11.01 -23.73 -15.41
N SER A 15 -10.81 -22.41 -15.39
CA SER A 15 -9.56 -21.72 -15.78
C SER A 15 -8.29 -22.13 -15.00
N THR A 16 -8.47 -22.90 -13.93
CA THR A 16 -7.40 -23.44 -13.08
C THR A 16 -6.98 -24.87 -13.44
N ILE A 17 -7.53 -25.47 -14.51
CA ILE A 17 -7.27 -26.87 -14.90
C ILE A 17 -6.73 -26.92 -16.34
N ALA A 18 -5.58 -27.58 -16.53
CA ALA A 18 -4.96 -27.81 -17.83
C ALA A 18 -5.72 -28.90 -18.63
N GLU A 19 -5.47 -29.01 -19.93
CA GLU A 19 -6.12 -30.04 -20.78
C GLU A 19 -5.89 -31.47 -20.31
N ASP A 20 -4.81 -31.72 -19.56
CA ASP A 20 -4.45 -33.01 -18.97
C ASP A 20 -5.11 -33.26 -17.58
N GLY A 21 -6.00 -32.37 -17.14
CA GLY A 21 -6.69 -32.47 -15.84
C GLY A 21 -5.86 -32.04 -14.63
N LYS A 22 -4.63 -31.54 -14.82
CA LYS A 22 -3.79 -31.06 -13.73
C LYS A 22 -4.10 -29.61 -13.35
N ARG A 23 -3.87 -29.27 -12.08
CA ARG A 23 -4.07 -27.92 -11.56
C ARG A 23 -2.98 -26.98 -12.07
N LEU A 24 -3.38 -25.95 -12.81
CA LEU A 24 -2.54 -24.82 -13.20
C LEU A 24 -2.41 -23.86 -12.02
N TRP A 25 -1.23 -23.80 -11.42
CA TRP A 25 -0.89 -22.81 -10.42
C TRP A 25 -0.57 -21.48 -11.10
N VAL A 26 -1.35 -20.45 -10.81
CA VAL A 26 -1.17 -19.11 -11.37
C VAL A 26 -0.17 -18.37 -10.51
N TYR A 27 1.03 -18.15 -11.05
CA TYR A 27 2.05 -17.35 -10.39
C TYR A 27 2.08 -15.92 -10.93
N PRO A 28 2.26 -14.90 -10.08
CA PRO A 28 2.36 -13.53 -10.51
C PRO A 28 3.66 -13.31 -11.31
N LYS A 29 3.51 -12.90 -12.56
CA LYS A 29 4.63 -12.64 -13.48
C LYS A 29 5.43 -11.42 -13.03
N ARG A 30 6.76 -11.54 -12.97
CA ARG A 30 7.71 -10.43 -12.65
C ARG A 30 7.57 -9.29 -13.67
N PRO A 31 7.04 -8.11 -13.30
CA PRO A 31 7.03 -6.96 -14.20
C PRO A 31 8.47 -6.45 -14.38
N LYS A 32 8.91 -6.26 -15.63
CA LYS A 32 10.24 -5.71 -15.97
C LYS A 32 10.04 -4.44 -16.81
N GLY A 33 10.67 -3.33 -16.42
CA GLY A 33 10.62 -2.08 -17.19
C GLY A 33 11.22 -0.86 -16.49
N ARG A 34 11.57 0.19 -17.26
CA ARG A 34 12.14 1.44 -16.72
C ARG A 34 11.19 2.18 -15.78
N LEU A 35 9.89 2.24 -16.12
CA LEU A 35 8.86 2.87 -15.29
C LEU A 35 8.63 2.10 -13.97
N PHE A 36 8.84 0.79 -13.96
CA PHE A 36 8.76 -0.02 -12.75
C PHE A 36 9.92 0.34 -11.80
N ASN A 37 11.14 0.46 -12.29
CA ASN A 37 12.30 0.83 -11.47
C ASN A 37 12.16 2.21 -10.83
N TYR A 38 11.57 3.20 -11.52
CA TYR A 38 11.28 4.50 -10.92
C TYR A 38 10.23 4.40 -9.79
N ARG A 39 9.20 3.56 -9.96
CA ARG A 39 8.23 3.28 -8.88
C ARG A 39 8.87 2.58 -7.69
N VAL A 40 9.79 1.64 -7.92
CA VAL A 40 10.58 0.97 -6.87
C VAL A 40 11.38 2.00 -6.07
N LEU A 41 12.09 2.90 -6.75
CA LEU A 41 12.93 3.90 -6.08
C LEU A 41 12.10 4.85 -5.21
N VAL A 42 11.01 5.39 -5.75
CA VAL A 42 10.08 6.24 -4.99
C VAL A 42 9.49 5.50 -3.80
N SER A 43 9.16 4.21 -3.98
CA SER A 43 8.63 3.34 -2.93
C SER A 43 9.61 3.15 -1.78
N TYR A 44 10.88 2.84 -2.05
CA TYR A 44 11.91 2.71 -1.03
C TYR A 44 12.18 4.03 -0.30
N ALA A 45 12.16 5.15 -1.02
CA ALA A 45 12.30 6.48 -0.42
C ALA A 45 11.13 6.77 0.55
N LEU A 46 9.88 6.50 0.14
CA LEU A 46 8.69 6.65 0.98
C LEU A 46 8.76 5.74 2.22
N LEU A 47 9.15 4.48 2.04
CA LEU A 47 9.34 3.52 3.12
C LEU A 47 10.36 4.01 4.15
N LEU A 48 11.52 4.47 3.68
CA LEU A 48 12.57 5.01 4.54
C LEU A 48 12.08 6.24 5.30
N ILE A 49 11.34 7.14 4.65
CA ILE A 49 10.72 8.29 5.31
C ILE A 49 9.73 7.84 6.38
N PHE A 50 8.81 6.91 6.07
CA PHE A 50 7.85 6.39 7.05
C PHE A 50 8.51 5.71 8.25
N PHE A 51 9.59 4.96 8.03
CA PHE A 51 10.33 4.32 9.12
C PHE A 51 11.21 5.28 9.90
N THR A 52 11.74 6.34 9.29
CA THR A 52 12.58 7.32 10.00
C THR A 52 11.77 8.39 10.73
N LEU A 53 10.60 8.78 10.22
CA LEU A 53 9.66 9.72 10.84
C LEU A 53 9.43 9.49 12.35
N PRO A 54 9.13 8.27 12.84
CA PRO A 54 8.92 8.05 14.27
C PRO A 54 10.20 8.11 15.12
N PHE A 55 11.38 7.96 14.51
CA PHE A 55 12.67 8.03 15.21
C PHE A 55 13.23 9.45 15.28
N ILE A 56 12.78 10.35 14.41
CA ILE A 56 13.15 11.77 14.48
C ILE A 56 12.48 12.35 15.74
N LYS A 57 13.29 12.70 16.73
CA LYS A 57 12.84 13.39 17.95
C LYS A 57 13.11 14.87 17.78
N VAL A 58 12.09 15.70 17.97
CA VAL A 58 12.24 17.16 17.97
C VAL A 58 11.99 17.62 19.41
N ASN A 59 12.96 18.30 20.01
CA ASN A 59 12.91 18.82 21.39
C ASN A 59 12.74 17.76 22.51
N GLY A 60 13.40 16.60 22.39
CA GLY A 60 13.45 15.59 23.47
C GLY A 60 12.24 14.65 23.57
N GLU A 61 11.15 14.95 22.87
CA GLU A 61 9.95 14.11 22.77
C GLU A 61 9.84 13.48 21.36
N PRO A 62 9.33 12.24 21.23
CA PRO A 62 9.04 11.65 19.91
C PRO A 62 8.01 12.48 19.15
N LEU A 63 8.20 12.65 17.84
CA LEU A 63 7.29 13.42 16.96
C LEU A 63 5.83 12.93 17.00
N LEU A 64 5.62 11.66 17.35
CA LEU A 64 4.31 11.03 17.52
C LEU A 64 4.36 10.17 18.79
N LEU A 65 4.08 10.77 19.95
CA LEU A 65 3.89 10.04 21.21
C LEU A 65 2.39 10.03 21.56
N PHE A 66 1.76 8.87 21.40
CA PHE A 66 0.39 8.64 21.87
C PHE A 66 0.45 7.96 23.24
N ASN A 67 0.64 8.73 24.30
CA ASN A 67 0.62 8.19 25.67
C ASN A 67 -0.80 8.27 26.24
N PHE A 68 -1.56 7.19 26.03
CA PHE A 68 -2.94 7.05 26.55
C PHE A 68 -3.00 7.02 28.08
N LEU A 69 -1.94 6.56 28.77
CA LEU A 69 -1.88 6.50 30.22
C LEU A 69 -1.73 7.88 30.86
N GLU A 70 -0.91 8.75 30.25
CA GLU A 70 -0.65 10.10 30.76
C GLU A 70 -1.57 11.18 30.15
N ARG A 71 -2.47 10.84 29.23
CA ARG A 71 -3.30 11.79 28.46
C ARG A 71 -2.48 12.90 27.80
N LYS A 72 -1.25 12.57 27.38
CA LYS A 72 -0.37 13.45 26.62
C LYS A 72 -0.28 12.90 25.21
N PHE A 73 -0.88 13.61 24.27
CA PHE A 73 -0.76 13.31 22.85
C PHE A 73 0.17 14.35 22.25
N ILE A 74 1.36 13.92 21.84
CA ILE A 74 2.34 14.79 21.17
C ILE A 74 2.26 14.45 19.68
N VAL A 75 1.76 15.39 18.88
CA VAL A 75 1.66 15.25 17.42
C VAL A 75 2.48 16.38 16.80
N PHE A 76 3.50 16.03 16.02
CA PHE A 76 4.45 16.98 15.41
C PHE A 76 5.13 17.93 16.41
N GLY A 77 5.40 17.45 17.64
CA GLY A 77 6.02 18.26 18.69
C GLY A 77 5.10 19.28 19.37
N VAL A 78 3.80 19.28 19.04
CA VAL A 78 2.77 20.08 19.74
C VAL A 78 2.13 19.21 20.82
N MET A 79 2.14 19.69 22.06
CA MET A 79 1.55 19.00 23.22
C MET A 79 0.03 19.26 23.26
N PHE A 80 -0.78 18.23 23.02
CA PHE A 80 -2.24 18.31 23.15
C PHE A 80 -2.66 17.92 24.57
N PHE A 81 -3.27 18.87 25.29
CA PHE A 81 -3.94 18.64 26.57
C PHE A 81 -5.42 18.24 26.37
N PRO A 82 -6.06 17.54 27.32
CA PRO A 82 -7.48 17.17 27.25
C PRO A 82 -8.47 18.34 27.11
N GLN A 83 -8.07 19.56 27.44
CA GLN A 83 -8.87 20.79 27.22
C GLN A 83 -9.01 21.14 25.72
N ASP A 84 -8.01 20.79 24.91
CA ASP A 84 -7.90 21.14 23.49
C ASP A 84 -8.40 20.03 22.54
N PHE A 85 -9.22 19.11 23.05
CA PHE A 85 -9.74 17.98 22.27
C PHE A 85 -10.52 18.44 21.03
N TYR A 86 -11.20 19.60 21.09
CA TYR A 86 -11.91 20.16 19.93
C TYR A 86 -10.94 20.55 18.80
N LEU A 87 -9.76 21.08 19.11
CA LEU A 87 -8.72 21.40 18.11
C LEU A 87 -8.14 20.12 17.51
N PHE A 88 -7.95 19.09 18.34
CA PHE A 88 -7.51 17.77 17.87
C PHE A 88 -8.51 17.19 16.86
N VAL A 89 -9.80 17.14 17.21
CA VAL A 89 -10.86 16.62 16.32
C VAL A 89 -10.97 17.45 15.04
N LEU A 90 -10.95 18.79 15.14
CA LEU A 90 -11.02 19.66 13.97
C LEU A 90 -9.81 19.44 13.03
N SER A 91 -8.61 19.32 13.60
CA SER A 91 -7.39 19.05 12.82
C SER A 91 -7.44 17.67 12.15
N MET A 92 -7.98 16.65 12.82
CA MET A 92 -8.14 15.30 12.28
C MET A 92 -9.14 15.28 11.14
N ILE A 93 -10.29 15.96 11.28
CA ILE A 93 -11.28 16.09 10.21
C ILE A 93 -10.67 16.84 9.02
N ALA A 94 -10.00 17.97 9.26
CA ALA A 94 -9.34 18.74 8.20
C ALA A 94 -8.27 17.90 7.47
N PHE A 95 -7.49 17.11 8.20
CA PHE A 95 -6.49 16.20 7.63
C PHE A 95 -7.13 15.11 6.76
N ILE A 96 -8.19 14.46 7.24
CA ILE A 96 -8.90 13.43 6.49
C ILE A 96 -9.50 14.03 5.22
N VAL A 97 -10.17 15.17 5.31
CA VAL A 97 -10.76 15.86 4.15
C VAL A 97 -9.68 16.26 3.15
N PHE A 98 -8.54 16.78 3.63
CA PHE A 98 -7.40 17.11 2.78
C PHE A 98 -6.87 15.88 2.02
N VAL A 99 -6.66 14.76 2.71
CA VAL A 99 -6.21 13.50 2.09
C VAL A 99 -7.25 12.97 1.10
N VAL A 100 -8.54 13.02 1.43
CA VAL A 100 -9.62 12.57 0.54
C VAL A 100 -9.68 13.44 -0.72
N LEU A 101 -9.65 14.77 -0.59
CA LEU A 101 -9.64 15.67 -1.74
C LEU A 101 -8.41 15.45 -2.62
N PHE A 102 -7.24 15.32 -2.01
CA PHE A 102 -6.00 15.04 -2.72
C PHE A 102 -6.05 13.70 -3.48
N THR A 103 -6.60 12.66 -2.86
CA THR A 103 -6.76 11.34 -3.48
C THR A 103 -7.82 11.32 -4.57
N VAL A 104 -8.89 12.14 -4.50
CA VAL A 104 -9.86 12.25 -5.60
C VAL A 104 -9.24 12.93 -6.82
N ILE A 105 -8.46 14.01 -6.61
CA ILE A 105 -7.83 14.77 -7.71
C ILE A 105 -6.69 13.97 -8.35
N PHE A 106 -5.83 13.33 -7.56
CA PHE A 106 -4.64 12.63 -8.03
C PHE A 106 -4.74 11.11 -7.96
N GLY A 107 -5.95 10.55 -7.86
CA GLY A 107 -6.18 9.16 -7.44
C GLY A 107 -5.43 8.09 -8.23
N ARG A 108 -5.32 8.21 -9.54
CA ARG A 108 -4.56 7.24 -10.36
C ARG A 108 -3.06 7.28 -10.07
N ILE A 109 -2.50 8.47 -9.85
CA ILE A 109 -1.09 8.66 -9.55
C ILE A 109 -0.84 8.24 -8.09
N PHE A 110 -1.67 8.71 -7.16
CA PHE A 110 -1.52 8.42 -5.74
C PHE A 110 -1.74 6.93 -5.45
N CYS A 111 -2.86 6.34 -5.91
CA CYS A 111 -3.13 4.92 -5.70
C CYS A 111 -2.14 4.01 -6.43
N GLY A 112 -1.58 4.45 -7.57
CA GLY A 112 -0.62 3.66 -8.34
C GLY A 112 0.86 3.82 -7.96
N TRP A 113 1.24 4.92 -7.30
CA TRP A 113 2.65 5.26 -7.02
C TRP A 113 2.97 5.53 -5.55
N ILE A 114 2.01 5.96 -4.74
CA ILE A 114 2.25 6.43 -3.36
C ILE A 114 1.45 5.63 -2.32
N CYS A 115 0.41 4.90 -2.73
CA CYS A 115 -0.41 4.10 -1.82
C CYS A 115 0.47 3.19 -0.95
N PRO A 116 0.52 3.42 0.37
CA PRO A 116 1.45 2.68 1.23
C PRO A 116 1.12 1.19 1.20
N GLN A 117 -0.16 0.82 1.23
CA GLN A 117 -0.60 -0.58 1.20
C GLN A 117 -0.14 -1.32 -0.08
N THR A 118 -0.25 -0.69 -1.24
CA THR A 118 0.21 -1.28 -2.50
C THR A 118 1.74 -1.36 -2.56
N ILE A 119 2.44 -0.33 -2.09
CA ILE A 119 3.91 -0.31 -2.07
C ILE A 119 4.47 -1.46 -1.22
N PHE A 120 3.95 -1.66 -0.01
CA PHE A 120 4.39 -2.74 0.86
C PHE A 120 4.17 -4.12 0.23
N MET A 121 2.98 -4.38 -0.32
CA MET A 121 2.68 -5.68 -0.93
C MET A 121 3.44 -5.93 -2.24
N GLU A 122 3.54 -4.93 -3.12
CA GLU A 122 4.15 -5.07 -4.44
C GLU A 122 5.69 -5.09 -4.36
N PHE A 123 6.30 -4.22 -3.55
CA PHE A 123 7.74 -4.00 -3.56
C PHE A 123 8.49 -4.62 -2.39
N VAL A 124 7.87 -4.79 -1.22
CA VAL A 124 8.53 -5.49 -0.10
C VAL A 124 8.24 -6.98 -0.18
N PHE A 125 6.96 -7.35 -0.14
CA PHE A 125 6.57 -8.75 -0.09
C PHE A 125 6.97 -9.51 -1.36
N ARG A 126 6.64 -8.98 -2.55
CA ARG A 126 6.92 -9.70 -3.80
C ARG A 126 8.41 -9.76 -4.16
N GLN A 127 9.21 -8.75 -3.79
CA GLN A 127 10.68 -8.85 -3.93
C GLN A 127 11.25 -9.94 -3.04
N ILE A 128 10.79 -10.03 -1.78
CA ILE A 128 11.21 -11.06 -0.85
C ILE A 128 10.78 -12.45 -1.35
N GLU A 129 9.55 -12.60 -1.84
CA GLU A 129 9.06 -13.83 -2.47
C GLU A 129 9.95 -14.23 -3.66
N TYR A 130 10.28 -13.30 -4.55
CA TYR A 130 11.18 -13.56 -5.67
C TYR A 130 12.63 -13.87 -5.28
N LEU A 131 13.11 -13.37 -4.13
CA LEU A 131 14.43 -13.70 -3.59
C LEU A 131 14.45 -15.11 -2.96
N ILE A 132 13.33 -15.56 -2.39
CA ILE A 132 13.21 -16.85 -1.69
C ILE A 132 12.84 -17.99 -2.64
N GLU A 133 11.91 -17.76 -3.57
CA GLU A 133 11.37 -18.78 -4.48
C GLU A 133 12.10 -18.89 -5.84
N GLY A 134 12.97 -17.92 -6.17
CA GLY A 134 13.84 -17.98 -7.37
C GLY A 134 13.28 -17.29 -8.59
#